data_AF-A0A915JGN9-F1
#
_entry.id   AF-A0A915JGN9-F1
#
_cell.length_a   1.000
_cell.length_b   1.000
_cell.length_c   1.000
_cell.angle_alpha   90.00
_cell.angle_beta   90.00
_cell.angle_gamma   90.00
#
_symmetry.space_group_name_H-M   'P 1'
#
loop_
_entity.id
_entity.type
_entity.pdbx_description
1 polymer ?
#
loop_
_entity_poly.entity_id
_entity_poly.type
_entity_poly.pdbx_seq_one_letter_code
_entity_poly.pdbx_strand_id
1 'polypeptide(L)'
;MKWIGETRPPAAYILNIYHHNNHYSVITKMPGFFDRSYFCPHCDIAYSNKGNHRCKSICPLCYNSPPCSQFYGRKCKECNRYFKSDDCFNRHKKPFIPKGENNSKRQKTGTSICDRIKSCDKCDTLYQRAHLKEHKCGYFECKVCKKEVLKKDHQCYMQPEVNEENEMEVTNDDVSEAESSVDKN
;
A
#
# COMPACT_ATOMS: atom_id res chain seq x y z
N MET A 1 -14.20 -15.70 3.19
CA MET A 1 -13.34 -16.90 3.07
C MET A 1 -11.91 -16.52 3.39
N LYS A 2 -11.38 -16.96 4.54
CA LYS A 2 -10.01 -16.67 4.99
C LYS A 2 -9.22 -17.96 4.81
N TRP A 3 -8.40 -18.05 3.76
CA TRP A 3 -7.57 -19.22 3.50
C TRP A 3 -6.43 -19.25 4.52
N ILE A 4 -6.38 -20.33 5.28
CA ILE A 4 -5.38 -20.60 6.31
C ILE A 4 -4.12 -21.18 5.64
N GLY A 5 -3.09 -20.35 5.56
CA GLY A 5 -1.77 -20.74 6.09
C GLY A 5 -0.78 -21.52 5.24
N GLU A 6 -1.15 -22.19 4.15
CA GLU A 6 -0.19 -22.99 3.39
C GLU A 6 0.21 -22.30 2.08
N THR A 7 1.50 -21.98 1.95
CA THR A 7 2.05 -21.36 0.74
C THR A 7 2.10 -22.39 -0.37
N ARG A 8 1.62 -22.02 -1.57
CA ARG A 8 1.65 -22.89 -2.75
C ARG A 8 3.07 -23.43 -3.02
N PRO A 9 3.27 -24.75 -3.13
CA PRO A 9 4.59 -25.32 -3.42
C PRO A 9 5.08 -24.90 -4.81
N PRO A 10 6.40 -24.75 -5.00
CA PRO A 10 6.97 -24.40 -6.30
C PRO A 10 6.69 -25.50 -7.31
N ALA A 11 6.11 -25.14 -8.46
CA ALA A 11 5.84 -26.05 -9.57
C ALA A 11 6.23 -25.38 -10.90
N ALA A 12 6.74 -26.19 -11.84
CA ALA A 12 7.10 -25.71 -13.17
C ALA A 12 5.87 -25.23 -13.98
N TYR A 13 4.73 -25.89 -13.75
CA TYR A 13 3.45 -25.55 -14.38
C TYR A 13 2.33 -25.57 -13.36
N ILE A 14 1.43 -24.61 -13.49
CA ILE A 14 0.31 -24.37 -12.60
C ILE A 14 -0.95 -24.29 -13.46
N LEU A 15 -1.86 -25.25 -13.27
CA LEU A 15 -3.20 -25.22 -13.84
C LEU A 15 -4.19 -24.73 -12.77
N ASN A 16 -5.00 -23.73 -13.10
CA ASN A 16 -6.04 -23.22 -12.21
C ASN A 16 -7.40 -23.59 -12.79
N ILE A 17 -8.24 -24.27 -12.00
CA ILE A 17 -9.54 -24.77 -12.44
C ILE A 17 -10.59 -24.28 -11.45
N TYR A 18 -11.69 -23.73 -11.98
CA TYR A 18 -12.87 -23.37 -11.22
C TYR A 18 -13.90 -24.50 -11.35
N HIS A 19 -14.33 -25.07 -10.23
CA HIS A 19 -15.37 -26.09 -10.20
C HIS A 19 -16.67 -25.48 -9.69
N HIS A 20 -17.72 -25.54 -10.50
CA HIS A 20 -19.05 -25.04 -10.16
C HIS A 20 -20.12 -25.79 -10.95
N ASN A 21 -21.23 -26.17 -10.30
CA ASN A 21 -22.33 -26.91 -10.92
C ASN A 21 -21.90 -28.16 -11.71
N ASN A 22 -20.99 -28.96 -11.13
CA ASN A 22 -20.44 -30.17 -11.78
C ASN A 22 -19.75 -29.90 -13.14
N HIS A 23 -19.28 -28.66 -13.35
CA HIS A 23 -18.51 -28.25 -14.52
C HIS A 23 -17.15 -27.69 -14.08
N TYR A 24 -16.12 -27.97 -14.88
CA TYR A 24 -14.76 -27.48 -14.66
C TYR A 24 -14.41 -26.44 -15.73
N SER A 25 -14.16 -25.20 -15.30
CA SER A 25 -13.72 -24.11 -16.16
C SER A 25 -12.25 -23.81 -15.92
N VAL A 26 -11.44 -23.74 -16.97
CA VAL A 26 -10.03 -23.36 -16.85
C VAL A 26 -9.92 -21.85 -16.65
N ILE A 27 -9.18 -21.43 -15.62
CA ILE A 27 -8.87 -20.03 -15.37
C ILE A 27 -7.56 -19.68 -16.08
N THR A 28 -7.66 -18.96 -17.20
CA THR A 28 -6.49 -18.52 -17.99
C THR A 28 -5.78 -17.31 -17.41
N LYS A 29 -6.50 -16.44 -16.68
CA LYS A 29 -5.96 -15.23 -16.05
C LYS A 29 -6.52 -15.07 -14.63
N MET A 30 -5.71 -15.44 -13.63
CA MET A 30 -6.08 -15.30 -12.21
C MET A 30 -6.50 -13.87 -11.81
N PRO A 31 -5.81 -12.79 -12.23
CA PRO A 31 -6.26 -11.43 -11.89
C PRO A 31 -7.66 -11.12 -12.42
N GLY A 32 -7.98 -11.57 -13.64
CA GLY A 32 -9.30 -11.37 -14.25
C GLY A 32 -10.41 -12.15 -13.53
N PHE A 33 -10.11 -13.36 -13.07
CA PHE A 33 -11.06 -14.16 -12.28
C PHE A 33 -11.47 -13.48 -10.97
N PHE A 34 -10.55 -12.75 -10.33
CA PHE A 34 -10.81 -12.04 -9.07
C PHE A 34 -11.20 -10.56 -9.25
N ASP A 35 -11.33 -10.08 -10.49
CA ASP A 35 -11.53 -8.66 -10.80
C ASP A 35 -10.49 -7.75 -10.10
N ARG A 36 -9.20 -8.09 -10.27
CA ARG A 36 -8.07 -7.33 -9.70
C ARG A 36 -6.96 -7.17 -10.73
N SER A 37 -6.09 -6.19 -10.52
CA SER A 37 -4.98 -5.92 -11.42
C SER A 37 -3.83 -6.91 -11.31
N TYR A 38 -3.66 -7.55 -10.15
CA TYR A 38 -2.56 -8.47 -9.87
C TYR A 38 -3.01 -9.67 -9.03
N PHE A 39 -2.26 -10.77 -9.12
CA PHE A 39 -2.47 -11.98 -8.35
C PHE A 39 -1.11 -12.53 -7.87
N CYS A 40 -1.03 -12.91 -6.60
CA CYS A 40 0.16 -13.53 -6.03
C CYS A 40 -0.04 -15.05 -5.94
N PRO A 41 0.65 -15.85 -6.78
CA PRO A 41 0.50 -17.31 -6.76
C PRO A 41 1.14 -17.97 -5.53
N HIS A 42 1.96 -17.25 -4.77
CA HIS A 42 2.57 -17.77 -3.54
C HIS A 42 1.65 -17.59 -2.32
N CYS A 43 0.79 -16.57 -2.34
CA CYS A 43 -0.14 -16.28 -1.25
C CYS A 43 -1.59 -16.62 -1.62
N ASP A 44 -1.85 -16.98 -2.87
CA ASP A 44 -3.18 -17.16 -3.46
C ASP A 44 -4.15 -16.01 -3.16
N ILE A 45 -3.66 -14.77 -3.29
CA ILE A 45 -4.47 -13.56 -3.14
C ILE A 45 -4.36 -12.62 -4.32
N ALA A 46 -5.49 -12.00 -4.66
CA ALA A 46 -5.59 -10.96 -5.67
C ALA A 46 -5.52 -9.56 -5.04
N TYR A 47 -4.91 -8.59 -5.72
CA TYR A 47 -4.71 -7.24 -5.22
C TYR A 47 -4.62 -6.20 -6.35
N SER A 48 -5.06 -4.98 -6.09
CA SER A 48 -5.08 -3.91 -7.11
C SER A 48 -3.78 -3.11 -7.17
N ASN A 49 -3.06 -3.01 -6.06
CA ASN A 49 -1.87 -2.16 -5.95
C ASN A 49 -0.62 -2.98 -5.60
N LYS A 50 0.41 -2.94 -6.46
CA LYS A 50 1.70 -3.63 -6.22
C LYS A 50 2.35 -3.28 -4.88
N GLY A 51 2.12 -2.05 -4.38
CA GLY A 51 2.68 -1.60 -3.11
C GLY A 51 1.96 -2.10 -1.86
N ASN A 52 0.73 -2.61 -1.98
CA ASN A 52 -0.08 -3.01 -0.82
C ASN A 52 0.09 -4.50 -0.48
N HIS A 53 0.62 -5.28 -1.42
CA HIS A 53 0.85 -6.70 -1.19
C HIS A 53 2.24 -6.93 -0.57
N ARG A 54 2.27 -7.44 0.65
CA ARG A 54 3.51 -7.87 1.33
C ARG A 54 3.59 -9.40 1.28
N CYS A 55 4.57 -9.93 0.56
CA CYS A 55 4.80 -11.37 0.44
C CYS A 55 6.29 -11.71 0.51
N LYS A 56 6.59 -12.89 1.06
CA LYS A 56 7.96 -13.42 1.19
C LYS A 56 8.63 -13.67 -0.16
N SER A 57 7.87 -13.89 -1.24
CA SER A 57 8.39 -14.10 -2.60
C SER A 57 8.73 -12.79 -3.34
N ILE A 58 8.55 -11.64 -2.68
CA ILE A 58 8.80 -10.32 -3.27
C ILE A 58 9.78 -9.55 -2.40
N CYS A 59 10.73 -8.86 -3.01
CA CYS A 59 11.62 -7.96 -2.29
C CYS A 59 10.84 -6.76 -1.72
N PRO A 60 10.85 -6.50 -0.40
CA PRO A 60 10.10 -5.38 0.19
C PRO A 60 10.68 -4.00 -0.17
N LEU A 61 11.87 -3.96 -0.76
CA LEU A 61 12.59 -2.72 -1.06
C LEU A 61 12.30 -2.22 -2.48
N CYS A 62 12.38 -3.11 -3.47
CA CYS A 62 12.21 -2.80 -4.89
C CYS A 62 11.02 -3.52 -5.56
N TYR A 63 10.23 -4.30 -4.80
CA TYR A 63 9.08 -5.08 -5.28
C TYR A 63 9.37 -6.06 -6.42
N ASN A 64 10.62 -6.49 -6.54
CA ASN A 64 11.02 -7.53 -7.48
C ASN A 64 10.64 -8.93 -6.97
N SER A 65 10.29 -9.83 -7.88
CA SER A 65 10.26 -11.28 -7.65
C SER A 65 11.27 -11.95 -8.60
N PRO A 66 12.16 -12.84 -8.11
CA PRO A 66 12.31 -13.29 -6.72
C PRO A 66 12.89 -12.20 -5.78
N PRO A 67 12.89 -12.41 -4.45
CA PRO A 67 13.48 -11.48 -3.49
C PRO A 67 14.98 -11.29 -3.73
N CYS A 68 15.50 -10.10 -3.43
CA CYS A 68 16.94 -9.84 -3.52
C CYS A 68 17.70 -10.59 -2.42
N SER A 69 18.79 -11.26 -2.80
CA SER A 69 19.54 -12.24 -1.99
C SER A 69 20.74 -11.68 -1.21
N GLN A 70 21.25 -10.49 -1.54
CA GLN A 70 22.45 -9.92 -0.92
C GLN A 70 22.12 -8.67 -0.09
N PHE A 71 22.96 -8.32 0.89
CA PHE A 71 22.85 -7.07 1.65
C PHE A 71 24.20 -6.34 1.66
N TYR A 72 24.39 -5.43 0.70
CA TYR A 72 25.54 -4.54 0.63
C TYR A 72 25.30 -3.17 1.31
N GLY A 73 24.09 -2.91 1.83
CA GLY A 73 23.81 -1.74 2.66
C GLY A 73 23.86 -0.38 1.93
N ARG A 74 23.40 -0.29 0.67
CA ARG A 74 23.45 0.97 -0.09
C ARG A 74 22.33 1.93 0.31
N LYS A 75 22.64 3.11 0.87
CA LYS A 75 21.64 4.17 1.18
C LYS A 75 21.28 4.98 -0.07
N CYS A 76 19.99 5.21 -0.29
CA CYS A 76 19.50 6.17 -1.28
C CYS A 76 19.35 7.56 -0.66
N LYS A 77 19.97 8.57 -1.27
CA LYS A 77 19.95 9.97 -0.79
C LYS A 77 18.58 10.66 -0.94
N GLU A 78 17.73 10.18 -1.85
CA GLU A 78 16.44 10.81 -2.15
C GLU A 78 15.31 10.33 -1.22
N CYS A 79 15.32 9.05 -0.85
CA CYS A 79 14.30 8.41 -0.03
C CYS A 79 14.82 7.92 1.33
N ASN A 80 16.12 8.06 1.62
CA ASN A 80 16.78 7.64 2.86
C ASN A 80 16.66 6.14 3.21
N ARG A 81 16.31 5.28 2.24
CA ARG A 81 16.19 3.84 2.45
C ARG A 81 17.50 3.11 2.11
N TYR A 82 17.74 1.99 2.79
CA TYR A 82 18.87 1.09 2.52
C TYR A 82 18.46 -0.05 1.60
N PHE A 83 19.35 -0.39 0.66
CA PHE A 83 19.12 -1.38 -0.38
C PHE A 83 20.10 -2.54 -0.32
N LYS A 84 19.57 -3.69 -0.72
CA LYS A 84 20.21 -4.99 -0.65
C LYS A 84 21.39 -5.17 -1.63
N SER A 85 21.27 -4.63 -2.83
CA SER A 85 22.29 -4.68 -3.87
C SER A 85 22.12 -3.49 -4.83
N ASP A 86 23.07 -3.28 -5.72
CA ASP A 86 22.94 -2.28 -6.78
C ASP A 86 21.75 -2.56 -7.70
N ASP A 87 21.47 -3.83 -7.96
CA ASP A 87 20.27 -4.25 -8.67
C ASP A 87 18.98 -3.85 -7.95
N CYS A 88 18.93 -4.07 -6.63
CA CYS A 88 17.81 -3.63 -5.81
C CYS A 88 17.67 -2.10 -5.83
N PHE A 89 18.81 -1.39 -5.82
CA PHE A 89 18.87 0.06 -5.91
C PHE A 89 18.38 0.55 -7.30
N ASN A 90 18.85 -0.03 -8.39
CA ASN A 90 18.46 0.42 -9.72
C ASN A 90 16.97 0.15 -9.97
N ARG A 91 16.44 -0.99 -9.51
CA ARG A 91 15.01 -1.32 -9.67
C ARG A 91 14.09 -0.40 -8.87
N HIS A 92 14.46 0.07 -7.67
CA HIS A 92 13.58 0.97 -6.91
C HIS A 92 13.44 2.36 -7.55
N LYS A 93 14.44 2.81 -8.32
CA LYS A 93 14.41 4.08 -9.06
C LYS A 93 13.73 3.98 -10.43
N LYS A 94 13.52 2.77 -10.96
CA LYS A 94 12.86 2.61 -12.26
C LYS A 94 11.41 3.10 -12.16
N PRO A 95 10.97 3.99 -13.07
CA PRO A 95 9.60 4.45 -13.10
C PRO A 95 8.67 3.29 -13.49
N PHE A 96 7.52 3.21 -12.84
CA PHE A 96 6.48 2.28 -13.26
C PHE A 96 5.72 2.88 -14.44
N ILE A 97 6.00 2.40 -15.65
CA ILE A 97 5.24 2.75 -16.85
C ILE A 97 4.11 1.73 -16.99
N PRO A 98 2.83 2.12 -16.79
CA PRO A 98 1.72 1.20 -17.02
C PRO A 98 1.70 0.82 -18.51
N LYS A 99 1.81 -0.48 -18.80
CA LYS A 99 1.54 -1.02 -20.13
C LYS A 99 0.02 -1.15 -20.25
N GLY A 100 -0.63 -0.16 -20.87
CA GLY A 100 -2.07 -0.13 -21.05
C GLY A 100 -2.45 0.92 -22.10
N GLU A 101 -3.11 0.45 -23.13
CA GLU A 101 -3.46 1.11 -24.39
C GLU A 101 -4.25 2.41 -24.18
N ASN A 102 -3.63 3.52 -24.55
CA ASN A 102 -4.17 4.53 -25.46
C ASN A 102 -3.15 5.67 -25.51
N ASN A 103 -2.64 5.91 -26.72
CA ASN A 103 -1.73 7.00 -27.09
C ASN A 103 -2.39 8.38 -26.87
N SER A 104 -2.70 8.73 -25.63
CA SER A 104 -2.92 10.12 -25.25
C SER A 104 -1.56 10.76 -25.07
N LYS A 105 -1.24 11.75 -25.92
CA LYS A 105 0.01 12.53 -26.02
C LYS A 105 0.56 13.16 -24.72
N ARG A 106 0.05 12.81 -23.55
CA ARG A 106 0.68 13.08 -22.26
C ARG A 106 1.52 11.86 -21.90
N GLN A 107 2.82 11.90 -22.23
CA GLN A 107 3.82 11.07 -21.55
C GLN A 107 3.69 11.30 -20.05
N LYS A 108 2.87 10.50 -19.35
CA LYS A 108 2.88 10.47 -17.89
C LYS A 108 4.22 9.86 -17.51
N THR A 109 5.14 10.70 -17.06
CA THR A 109 6.36 10.28 -16.38
C THR A 109 5.95 9.30 -15.28
N GLY A 110 6.34 8.03 -15.42
CA GLY A 110 5.97 7.02 -14.44
C GLY A 110 6.58 7.36 -13.08
N THR A 111 5.86 7.09 -11.99
CA THR A 111 6.41 7.27 -10.64
C THR A 111 7.21 6.02 -10.24
N SER A 112 8.38 6.22 -9.65
CA SER A 112 9.21 5.13 -9.12
C SER A 112 8.83 4.78 -7.68
N ILE A 113 9.40 3.70 -7.15
CA ILE A 113 9.25 3.37 -5.73
C ILE A 113 9.97 4.43 -4.87
N CYS A 114 11.08 4.98 -5.37
CA CYS A 114 11.82 6.07 -4.71
C CYS A 114 10.93 7.29 -4.47
N ASP A 115 10.12 7.66 -5.46
CA ASP A 115 9.25 8.83 -5.40
C ASP A 115 8.12 8.68 -4.40
N ARG A 116 7.63 7.43 -4.25
CA ARG A 116 6.43 7.14 -3.46
C ARG A 116 6.74 6.86 -1.99
N ILE A 117 7.87 6.23 -1.66
CA ILE A 117 8.13 5.72 -0.30
C ILE A 117 9.46 6.27 0.22
N LYS A 118 9.40 6.98 1.35
CA LYS A 118 10.56 7.54 2.04
C LYS A 118 10.72 6.99 3.46
N SER A 119 11.94 7.07 3.98
CA SER A 119 12.28 6.80 5.38
C SER A 119 12.59 8.12 6.08
N CYS A 120 12.08 8.29 7.29
CA CYS A 120 12.44 9.42 8.14
C CYS A 120 13.83 9.19 8.77
N ASP A 121 14.75 10.16 8.68
CA ASP A 121 16.08 10.03 9.32
C ASP A 121 16.05 10.10 10.86
N LYS A 122 14.95 10.59 11.46
CA LYS A 122 14.82 10.73 12.93
C LYS A 122 14.21 9.51 13.61
N CYS A 123 13.30 8.82 12.92
CA CYS A 123 12.51 7.73 13.53
C CYS A 123 12.38 6.49 12.66
N ASP A 124 13.09 6.42 11.53
CA ASP A 124 13.14 5.31 10.57
C ASP A 124 11.78 4.84 10.03
N THR A 125 10.73 5.63 10.26
CA THR A 125 9.38 5.30 9.83
C THR A 125 9.27 5.49 8.32
N LEU A 126 8.71 4.47 7.65
CA LEU A 126 8.39 4.55 6.23
C LEU A 126 7.08 5.30 6.04
N TYR A 127 7.09 6.31 5.18
CA TYR A 127 5.91 7.10 4.83
C TYR A 127 5.78 7.27 3.32
N GLN A 128 4.53 7.48 2.88
CA GLN A 128 4.20 7.64 1.47
C GLN A 128 4.04 9.13 1.13
N ARG A 129 4.74 9.61 0.08
CA ARG A 129 4.66 11.02 -0.35
C ARG A 129 3.27 11.40 -0.90
N ALA A 130 2.51 10.42 -1.40
CA ALA A 130 1.20 10.67 -2.02
C ALA A 130 0.11 11.08 -1.02
N HIS A 131 0.31 10.84 0.28
CA HIS A 131 -0.62 11.34 1.28
C HIS A 131 -0.24 12.79 1.59
N LEU A 132 -1.17 13.72 1.43
CA LEU A 132 -0.99 15.18 1.59
C LEU A 132 -0.42 15.63 2.96
N LYS A 133 -0.37 14.73 3.95
CA LYS A 133 0.15 15.01 5.28
C LYS A 133 1.65 14.77 5.32
N GLU A 134 2.41 15.81 5.67
CA GLU A 134 3.82 15.67 6.02
C GLU A 134 3.99 14.70 7.18
N HIS A 135 5.04 13.89 7.12
CA HIS A 135 5.37 12.97 8.20
C HIS A 135 5.76 13.75 9.47
N LYS A 136 5.01 13.57 10.56
CA LYS A 136 5.32 14.11 11.88
C LYS A 136 5.86 13.01 12.79
N CYS A 137 7.14 13.11 13.18
CA CYS A 137 7.79 12.11 14.03
C CYS A 137 7.07 11.98 15.38
N GLY A 138 6.84 10.75 15.83
CA GLY A 138 6.18 10.47 17.09
C GLY A 138 4.65 10.53 17.05
N TYR A 139 4.05 11.07 15.98
CA TYR A 139 2.59 11.10 15.82
C TYR A 139 2.08 9.90 15.03
N PHE A 140 0.87 9.46 15.35
CA PHE A 140 0.14 8.47 14.57
C PHE A 140 -1.37 8.73 14.69
N GLU A 141 -2.13 8.21 13.73
CA GLU A 141 -3.59 8.20 13.81
C GLU A 141 -4.04 6.99 14.62
N CYS A 142 -4.70 7.24 15.75
CA CYS A 142 -5.25 6.15 16.56
C CYS A 142 -6.46 5.53 15.88
N LYS A 143 -6.47 4.21 15.71
CA LYS A 143 -7.59 3.49 15.08
C LYS A 143 -8.88 3.48 15.91
N VAL A 144 -8.76 3.76 17.21
CA VAL A 144 -9.89 3.76 18.14
C VAL A 144 -10.55 5.12 18.15
N CYS A 145 -9.82 6.16 18.55
CA CYS A 145 -10.38 7.51 18.65
C CYS A 145 -10.28 8.34 17.36
N LYS A 146 -9.65 7.82 16.31
CA LYS A 146 -9.44 8.47 14.99
C LYS A 146 -8.69 9.82 15.05
N LYS A 147 -8.06 10.15 16.18
CA LYS A 147 -7.28 11.39 16.38
C LYS A 147 -5.80 11.18 16.06
N GLU A 148 -5.15 12.22 15.55
CA GLU A 148 -3.68 12.30 15.42
C GLU A 148 -3.09 12.61 16.80
N VAL A 149 -2.28 11.70 17.33
CA VAL A 149 -1.84 11.72 18.72
C VAL A 149 -0.36 11.35 18.83
N LEU A 150 0.31 11.88 19.85
CA LEU A 150 1.69 11.52 20.15
C LEU A 150 1.73 10.11 20.74
N LYS A 151 2.51 9.22 20.13
CA LYS A 151 2.64 7.80 20.52
C LYS A 151 3.06 7.60 21.97
N LYS A 152 3.88 8.50 22.51
CA LYS A 152 4.39 8.41 23.88
C LYS A 152 3.30 8.60 24.93
N ASP A 153 2.34 9.49 24.64
CA ASP A 153 1.39 9.99 25.64
C ASP A 153 -0.04 9.47 25.38
N HIS A 154 -0.22 8.64 24.36
CA HIS A 154 -1.54 8.16 23.96
C HIS A 154 -1.97 6.90 24.72
N GLN A 155 -3.01 7.05 25.55
CA GLN A 155 -3.55 6.00 26.42
C GLN A 155 -4.92 5.46 25.98
N CYS A 156 -5.18 5.36 24.67
CA CYS A 156 -6.42 4.78 24.15
C CYS A 156 -6.26 3.27 23.97
N TYR A 157 -6.55 2.52 25.03
CA TYR A 157 -6.37 1.06 25.07
C TYR A 157 -7.69 0.27 24.90
N MET A 158 -8.84 0.91 25.08
CA MET A 158 -10.16 0.26 25.04
C MET A 158 -10.90 0.66 23.78
N GLN A 159 -11.45 -0.34 23.07
CA GLN A 159 -12.34 -0.09 21.93
C GLN A 159 -13.74 0.24 22.47
N PRO A 160 -14.42 1.28 21.94
CA PRO A 160 -15.81 1.55 22.31
C PRO A 160 -16.70 0.39 21.87
N GLU A 161 -17.73 0.09 22.66
CA GLU A 161 -18.78 -0.86 22.26
C GLU A 161 -19.54 -0.28 21.06
N VAL A 162 -19.66 -1.09 20.01
CA VAL A 162 -20.37 -0.68 18.79
C VAL A 162 -21.85 -0.86 19.06
N ASN A 163 -22.53 0.25 19.37
CA ASN A 163 -23.99 0.30 19.43
C ASN A 163 -24.49 0.97 18.15
N GLU A 164 -25.63 0.52 17.62
CA GLU A 164 -26.22 0.98 16.35
C GLU A 164 -26.45 2.51 16.30
N GLU A 165 -26.44 3.15 17.47
CA GLU A 165 -26.62 4.59 17.68
C GLU A 165 -25.33 5.43 17.42
N ASN A 166 -24.14 4.83 17.53
CA ASN A 166 -22.84 5.53 17.43
C ASN A 166 -22.29 5.68 15.99
N GLU A 167 -22.96 5.13 14.98
CA GLU A 167 -22.51 5.21 13.58
C GLU A 167 -22.79 6.57 12.93
N MET A 168 -23.74 7.35 13.46
CA MET A 168 -24.18 8.62 12.85
C MET A 168 -23.43 9.88 13.32
N GLU A 169 -22.68 9.85 14.42
CA GLU A 169 -21.98 11.05 14.93
C GLU A 169 -20.65 11.36 14.22
N VAL A 170 -20.14 10.48 13.35
CA VAL A 170 -18.81 10.68 12.71
C VAL A 170 -18.88 11.57 11.46
N THR A 171 -20.05 12.04 11.03
CA THR A 171 -20.20 12.80 9.77
C THR A 171 -20.45 14.29 9.90
N ASN A 172 -20.60 14.86 11.10
CA ASN A 172 -21.16 16.21 11.24
C ASN A 172 -20.28 17.24 11.99
N ASP A 173 -18.97 17.22 11.80
CA ASP A 173 -18.13 18.37 12.21
C ASP A 173 -17.31 18.88 11.02
N ASP A 174 -17.99 19.57 10.11
CA ASP A 174 -17.39 20.69 9.38
C ASP A 174 -18.49 21.68 8.94
N VAL A 175 -18.27 22.95 9.33
CA VAL A 175 -18.87 24.21 8.89
C VAL A 175 -20.02 24.81 9.73
N SER A 176 -19.61 25.58 10.75
CA SER A 176 -20.16 26.90 11.11
C SER A 176 -19.07 27.62 11.92
N GLU A 177 -18.73 28.89 11.85
CA GLU A 177 -19.15 30.09 11.11
C GLU A 177 -18.13 31.15 11.61
N ALA A 178 -17.62 32.05 10.76
CA ALA A 178 -17.21 33.41 11.16
C ALA A 178 -16.69 34.20 9.95
N GLU A 179 -17.59 34.85 9.20
CA GLU A 179 -17.27 36.13 8.59
C GLU A 179 -18.25 37.18 9.14
N SER A 180 -17.77 37.92 10.14
CA SER A 180 -18.40 39.16 10.59
C SER A 180 -17.96 40.30 9.66
N SER A 181 -18.91 40.74 8.83
CA SER A 181 -19.28 42.15 8.64
C SER A 181 -18.20 43.24 8.84
N VAL A 182 -17.77 43.86 7.73
CA VAL A 182 -17.44 45.30 7.72
C VAL A 182 -17.94 45.92 6.41
N ASP A 183 -19.12 46.53 6.48
CA ASP A 183 -19.48 47.68 5.65
C ASP A 183 -19.50 48.90 6.58
N LYS A 184 -18.74 49.94 6.24
CA LYS A 184 -19.14 51.35 6.37
C LYS A 184 -18.07 52.32 5.88
N ASN A 185 -18.48 53.05 4.85
CA ASN A 185 -18.13 54.42 4.46
C ASN A 185 -16.77 54.70 3.82
#